data_AF-A0A6L3JQE0-F1
#
_entry.id   AF-A0A6L3JQE0-F1
#
_cell.length_a   1.000
_cell.length_b   1.000
_cell.length_c   1.000
_cell.angle_alpha   90.00
_cell.angle_beta   90.00
_cell.angle_gamma   90.00
#
_symmetry.space_group_name_H-M   'P 1'
#
loop_
_entity.id
_entity.type
_entity.pdbx_description
1 polymer ?
#
loop_
_entity_poly.entity_id
_entity_poly.type
_entity_poly.pdbx_seq_one_letter_code
_entity_poly.pdbx_strand_id
1 'polypeptide(L)'
;MKRMKKIIGCLVGVLLTAEAWAGGTLTLGSHVFTQGDSLHIGLLLNLSDAKAGNAEAYLFTPVLRGAGRLQELPAVVVSGRRRARADQRQQALQPSPGYLPPYRTLYTRNRKDSIIYKVSVAYSPWMEHASLVLMRERRDCCRMKMLGVEPVITDLALTRPFHVPQGQISVSQRQMAVSQGQAVNLPEQTAIPQAVTERHENAANRQETQSRSDCMPCAECTAMVTYLTPDMETQKHRSESATLYIDYPTGVYDVRREFHNNRPELEKLDSLMRPLTEGNLASISSISICGYASPDGIYKDNEILASNRARCFKEYMRATYAPGYDLYKVSSVPEDWDGLVELLQRHPMNHGDEVLSLIARTGIFEGREKQLMDMHGGTVYRELLKSYFPQLRRIRITVGYEARAFNIEEAASLIYTHPRLLSLQEMYRVAAFYRPGTEQYREIYEIAAYHFPDDVLANINAASAVIMAGDPVSARQYLNKVADDPRAWNDFGVLAYLEGDRKKAEEWFRKALGVEPEKARKNLKKMKNEE
;
A
#
# COMPACT_ATOMS: atom_id res chain seq x y z
N MET A 1 71.94 20.02 4.68
CA MET A 1 70.90 19.66 3.68
C MET A 1 69.54 20.14 4.17
N LYS A 2 68.91 21.05 3.44
CA LYS A 2 67.58 21.62 3.72
C LYS A 2 66.50 20.52 3.64
N ARG A 3 65.52 20.50 4.53
CA ARG A 3 64.16 20.05 4.17
C ARG A 3 63.06 20.77 4.95
N MET A 4 62.16 21.32 4.13
CA MET A 4 61.02 22.18 4.41
C MET A 4 60.03 21.63 5.43
N LYS A 5 59.54 22.53 6.29
CA LYS A 5 58.26 22.43 7.00
C LYS A 5 57.13 22.39 5.97
N LYS A 6 56.22 21.41 6.06
CA LYS A 6 54.86 21.50 5.51
C LYS A 6 53.89 21.55 6.68
N ILE A 7 53.26 22.71 6.86
CA ILE A 7 52.11 22.90 7.73
C ILE A 7 50.90 22.42 6.93
N ILE A 8 50.27 21.33 7.37
CA ILE A 8 48.96 20.91 6.89
C ILE A 8 47.96 21.39 7.93
N GLY A 9 47.23 22.45 7.59
CA GLY A 9 46.13 22.95 8.41
C GLY A 9 44.93 22.00 8.30
N CYS A 10 44.55 21.38 9.41
CA CYS A 10 43.24 20.76 9.56
C CYS A 10 42.22 21.87 9.77
N LEU A 11 41.36 22.09 8.78
CA LEU A 11 40.16 22.90 8.91
C LEU A 11 39.12 22.07 9.69
N VAL A 12 39.06 22.27 11.00
CA VAL A 12 37.99 21.72 11.85
C VAL A 12 36.76 22.60 11.62
N GLY A 13 35.85 22.14 10.77
CA GLY A 13 34.52 22.72 10.63
C GLY A 13 33.72 22.48 11.89
N VAL A 14 33.51 23.53 12.68
CA VAL A 14 32.57 23.54 13.81
C VAL A 14 31.16 23.51 13.24
N LEU A 15 30.48 22.36 13.37
CA LEU A 15 29.06 22.24 13.08
C LEU A 15 28.25 22.81 14.25
N LEU A 16 27.47 23.84 13.95
CA LEU A 16 26.47 24.45 14.82
C LEU A 16 25.49 23.36 15.31
N THR A 17 25.32 23.28 16.63
CA THR A 17 24.43 22.33 17.30
C THR A 17 22.97 22.72 17.12
N ALA A 18 22.23 21.93 16.33
CA ALA A 18 20.78 21.93 16.34
C ALA A 18 20.25 21.23 17.61
N GLU A 19 19.13 21.72 18.13
CA GLU A 19 18.52 21.36 19.42
C GLU A 19 18.33 19.85 19.65
N ALA A 20 18.72 19.40 20.84
CA ALA A 20 18.60 18.01 21.29
C ALA A 20 17.14 17.65 21.63
N TRP A 21 16.49 16.87 20.76
CA TRP A 21 15.22 16.21 21.04
C TRP A 21 15.45 14.71 21.31
N ALA A 22 14.60 14.11 22.15
CA ALA A 22 14.74 12.73 22.65
C ALA A 22 15.06 11.72 21.53
N GLY A 23 16.33 11.32 21.43
CA GLY A 23 16.85 10.46 20.35
C GLY A 23 18.34 10.63 20.04
N GLY A 24 18.93 11.80 20.36
CA GLY A 24 20.36 12.07 20.22
C GLY A 24 20.83 12.39 18.79
N THR A 25 21.99 13.01 18.66
CA THR A 25 22.68 13.24 17.37
C THR A 25 23.44 11.98 16.97
N LEU A 26 23.03 11.34 15.88
CA LEU A 26 23.40 9.94 15.68
C LEU A 26 24.70 9.66 14.95
N THR A 27 25.18 10.50 14.03
CA THR A 27 26.36 10.16 13.21
C THR A 27 27.52 11.12 13.47
N LEU A 28 28.63 10.57 13.97
CA LEU A 28 29.91 11.29 14.12
C LEU A 28 30.78 11.17 12.86
N GLY A 29 30.47 10.23 11.97
CA GLY A 29 31.16 10.05 10.70
C GLY A 29 30.58 8.90 9.88
N SER A 30 30.70 9.00 8.56
CA SER A 30 30.25 8.00 7.60
C SER A 30 31.29 7.83 6.49
N HIS A 31 31.53 6.60 6.07
CA HIS A 31 32.31 6.31 4.87
C HIS A 31 31.65 5.16 4.11
N VAL A 32 31.61 5.30 2.80
CA VAL A 32 31.07 4.30 1.89
C VAL A 32 32.05 4.11 0.76
N PHE A 33 32.36 2.87 0.44
CA PHE A 33 33.27 2.53 -0.65
C PHE A 33 32.92 1.17 -1.23
N THR A 34 33.36 0.93 -2.45
CA THR A 34 33.18 -0.35 -3.14
C THR A 34 34.49 -1.14 -3.10
N GLN A 35 34.42 -2.44 -2.81
CA GLN A 35 35.55 -3.34 -2.86
C GLN A 35 35.09 -4.71 -3.37
N GLY A 36 35.66 -5.16 -4.49
CA GLY A 36 35.09 -6.28 -5.24
C GLY A 36 33.62 -5.99 -5.58
N ASP A 37 32.77 -7.02 -5.46
CA ASP A 37 31.34 -6.97 -5.82
C ASP A 37 30.45 -6.44 -4.67
N SER A 38 31.05 -5.79 -3.67
CA SER A 38 30.36 -5.33 -2.47
C SER A 38 30.49 -3.83 -2.26
N LEU A 39 29.39 -3.23 -1.81
CA LEU A 39 29.34 -1.90 -1.21
C LEU A 39 29.57 -2.04 0.29
N HIS A 40 30.64 -1.43 0.80
CA HIS A 40 30.97 -1.38 2.22
C HIS A 40 30.49 -0.06 2.81
N ILE A 41 29.75 -0.17 3.91
CA ILE A 41 29.18 0.98 4.60
C ILE A 41 29.68 0.96 6.04
N GLY A 42 30.37 2.03 6.42
CA GLY A 42 30.85 2.25 7.77
C GLY A 42 30.26 3.51 8.39
N LEU A 43 29.62 3.37 9.53
CA LEU A 43 29.03 4.46 10.30
C LEU A 43 29.61 4.49 11.71
N LEU A 44 29.86 5.69 12.24
CA LEU A 44 30.13 5.89 13.65
C LEU A 44 28.88 6.47 14.31
N LEU A 45 28.12 5.60 14.98
CA LEU A 45 26.85 5.97 15.61
C LEU A 45 27.05 6.38 17.07
N ASN A 46 26.59 7.57 17.47
CA ASN A 46 26.51 7.99 18.87
C ASN A 46 25.06 7.87 19.35
N LEU A 47 24.83 6.93 20.26
CA LEU A 47 23.52 6.61 20.79
C LEU A 47 23.33 7.09 22.22
N SER A 48 24.22 7.93 22.75
CA SER A 48 24.31 8.27 24.19
C SER A 48 22.99 8.77 24.78
N ASP A 49 22.23 9.52 24.00
CA ASP A 49 20.96 10.11 24.43
C ASP A 49 19.74 9.19 24.23
N ALA A 50 19.90 8.09 23.50
CA ALA A 50 18.84 7.11 23.28
C ALA A 50 18.65 6.24 24.53
N LYS A 51 17.63 6.53 25.34
CA LYS A 51 17.30 5.78 26.55
C LYS A 51 15.95 5.09 26.42
N ALA A 52 15.95 3.77 26.34
CA ALA A 52 14.73 2.96 26.32
C ALA A 52 14.19 2.67 27.73
N GLY A 53 12.89 2.88 27.92
CA GLY A 53 12.14 2.34 29.05
C GLY A 53 12.10 0.80 29.01
N ASN A 54 11.69 0.16 30.12
CA ASN A 54 11.78 -1.30 30.26
C ASN A 54 10.97 -2.08 29.19
N ALA A 55 9.88 -1.49 28.70
CA ALA A 55 8.98 -2.06 27.69
C ALA A 55 9.08 -1.35 26.32
N GLU A 56 10.10 -0.51 26.12
CA GLU A 56 10.32 0.26 24.89
C GLU A 56 11.58 -0.18 24.17
N ALA A 57 11.66 0.12 22.87
CA ALA A 57 12.86 0.03 22.07
C ALA A 57 12.95 1.22 21.10
N TYR A 58 14.18 1.59 20.75
CA TYR A 58 14.48 2.52 19.67
C TYR A 58 15.29 1.78 18.62
N LEU A 59 14.86 1.84 17.36
CA LEU A 59 15.53 1.21 16.22
C LEU A 59 16.16 2.31 15.36
N PHE A 60 17.41 2.09 14.97
CA PHE A 60 18.20 2.97 14.13
C PHE A 60 18.64 2.18 12.91
N THR A 61 17.88 2.32 11.82
CA THR A 61 18.00 1.50 10.61
C THR A 61 18.63 2.34 9.51
N PRO A 62 19.89 2.08 9.11
CA PRO A 62 20.46 2.71 7.93
C PRO A 62 19.73 2.21 6.67
N VAL A 63 19.41 3.10 5.74
CA VAL A 63 18.66 2.77 4.52
C VAL A 63 19.35 3.41 3.32
N LEU A 64 19.65 2.60 2.29
CA LEU A 64 20.06 3.09 0.97
C LEU A 64 18.83 3.47 0.15
N ARG A 65 18.91 4.54 -0.62
CA ARG A 65 17.76 5.14 -1.32
C ARG A 65 18.18 5.78 -2.64
N GLY A 66 17.73 5.26 -3.77
CA GLY A 66 18.08 5.81 -5.09
C GLY A 66 17.32 5.12 -6.23
N ALA A 67 17.05 5.85 -7.31
CA ALA A 67 16.36 5.34 -8.51
C ALA A 67 15.05 4.57 -8.21
N GLY A 68 14.23 5.09 -7.28
CA GLY A 68 12.96 4.47 -6.87
C GLY A 68 13.12 3.20 -6.03
N ARG A 69 14.35 2.82 -5.64
CA ARG A 69 14.65 1.69 -4.77
C ARG A 69 15.04 2.17 -3.39
N LEU A 70 14.73 1.35 -2.40
CA LEU A 70 15.15 1.48 -1.02
C LEU A 70 15.92 0.22 -0.66
N GLN A 71 16.77 0.23 0.37
CA GLN A 71 17.32 -0.99 0.98
C GLN A 71 17.65 -0.80 2.45
N GLU A 72 16.94 -1.52 3.32
CA GLU A 72 17.20 -1.51 4.76
C GLU A 72 18.42 -2.33 5.13
N LEU A 73 19.24 -1.77 6.01
CA LEU A 73 20.40 -2.43 6.58
C LEU A 73 20.11 -2.81 8.04
N PRO A 74 20.76 -3.84 8.59
CA PRO A 74 20.54 -4.29 9.97
C PRO A 74 20.52 -3.15 10.99
N ALA A 75 19.42 -2.99 11.71
CA ALA A 75 19.26 -1.88 12.65
C ALA A 75 20.18 -2.01 13.88
N VAL A 76 20.66 -0.90 14.42
CA VAL A 76 21.14 -0.85 15.80
C VAL A 76 19.93 -0.57 16.69
N VAL A 77 19.75 -1.36 17.75
CA VAL A 77 18.56 -1.30 18.60
C VAL A 77 18.95 -0.94 20.02
N VAL A 78 18.29 0.04 20.62
CA VAL A 78 18.37 0.31 22.06
C VAL A 78 17.08 -0.18 22.69
N SER A 79 17.11 -1.23 23.51
CA SER A 79 15.91 -1.89 24.00
C SER A 79 15.89 -2.07 25.53
N GLY A 80 14.69 -1.97 26.10
CA GLY A 80 14.40 -2.39 27.47
C GLY A 80 14.34 -3.91 27.60
N ARG A 81 14.58 -4.44 28.81
CA ARG A 81 14.66 -5.89 29.04
C ARG A 81 13.35 -6.62 28.75
N ARG A 82 12.20 -6.05 29.13
CA ARG A 82 10.89 -6.67 28.84
C ARG A 82 10.60 -6.62 27.34
N ARG A 83 10.96 -5.52 26.66
CA ARG A 83 10.79 -5.38 25.22
C ARG A 83 11.61 -6.39 24.43
N ALA A 84 12.91 -6.47 24.69
CA ALA A 84 13.79 -7.44 24.05
C ALA A 84 13.29 -8.90 24.19
N ARG A 85 12.76 -9.27 25.37
CA ARG A 85 12.15 -10.60 25.58
C ARG A 85 10.87 -10.80 24.77
N ALA A 86 10.04 -9.77 24.64
CA ALA A 86 8.82 -9.84 23.84
C ALA A 86 9.16 -9.99 22.35
N ASP A 87 10.09 -9.19 21.83
CA ASP A 87 10.51 -9.22 20.43
C ASP A 87 11.16 -10.58 20.08
N GLN A 88 12.00 -11.13 20.97
CA GLN A 88 12.60 -12.45 20.78
C GLN A 88 11.54 -13.57 20.74
N ARG A 89 10.52 -13.51 21.62
CA ARG A 89 9.42 -14.48 21.61
C ARG A 89 8.58 -14.37 20.35
N GLN A 90 8.27 -13.15 19.91
CA GLN A 90 7.52 -12.93 18.68
C GLN A 90 8.24 -13.58 17.50
N GLN A 91 9.55 -13.34 17.34
CA GLN A 91 10.32 -13.93 16.24
C GLN A 91 10.43 -15.46 16.33
N ALA A 92 10.45 -16.03 17.54
CA ALA A 92 10.52 -17.48 17.73
C ALA A 92 9.18 -18.19 17.44
N LEU A 93 8.05 -17.55 17.78
CA LEU A 93 6.71 -18.12 17.60
C LEU A 93 6.15 -17.84 16.20
N GLN A 94 6.48 -16.69 15.63
CA GLN A 94 5.97 -16.20 14.34
C GLN A 94 7.12 -15.50 13.59
N PRO A 95 8.03 -16.28 12.97
CA PRO A 95 9.16 -15.71 12.25
C PRO A 95 8.65 -14.91 11.04
N SER A 96 8.95 -13.62 10.98
CA SER A 96 8.61 -12.80 9.81
C SER A 96 9.54 -13.14 8.64
N PRO A 97 9.02 -13.54 7.46
CA PRO A 97 9.82 -13.69 6.25
C PRO A 97 10.53 -12.37 5.94
N GLY A 98 11.84 -12.39 5.70
CA GLY A 98 12.63 -11.17 5.47
C GLY A 98 13.04 -10.42 6.74
N TYR A 99 12.86 -10.99 7.93
CA TYR A 99 13.38 -10.42 9.18
C TYR A 99 14.91 -10.24 9.10
N LEU A 100 15.35 -8.98 9.17
CA LEU A 100 16.76 -8.64 9.33
C LEU A 100 17.09 -8.60 10.84
N PRO A 101 17.94 -9.52 11.35
CA PRO A 101 18.35 -9.45 12.74
C PRO A 101 19.09 -8.13 13.00
N PRO A 102 18.83 -7.47 14.14
CA PRO A 102 19.56 -6.27 14.52
C PRO A 102 21.07 -6.47 14.43
N TYR A 103 21.78 -5.49 13.88
CA TYR A 103 23.25 -5.45 13.90
C TYR A 103 23.77 -5.58 15.32
N ARG A 104 23.12 -4.88 16.25
CA ARG A 104 23.43 -4.94 17.67
C ARG A 104 22.24 -4.44 18.50
N THR A 105 21.94 -5.14 19.59
CA THR A 105 21.00 -4.66 20.61
C THR A 105 21.76 -4.16 21.84
N LEU A 106 21.47 -2.93 22.26
CA LEU A 106 22.03 -2.26 23.43
C LEU A 106 20.98 -2.17 24.53
N TYR A 107 21.43 -2.31 25.78
CA TYR A 107 20.60 -2.20 26.97
C TYR A 107 21.06 -1.01 27.82
N THR A 108 20.13 -0.38 28.54
CA THR A 108 20.34 0.92 29.23
C THR A 108 21.43 0.94 30.31
N ARG A 109 21.88 -0.20 30.86
CA ARG A 109 22.89 -0.24 31.95
C ARG A 109 24.32 -0.37 31.40
N ASN A 110 25.24 0.49 31.88
CA ASN A 110 26.69 0.42 31.67
C ASN A 110 27.12 0.23 30.21
N ARG A 111 26.62 1.07 29.30
CA ARG A 111 26.91 0.97 27.86
C ARG A 111 27.90 2.04 27.37
N LYS A 112 28.74 1.63 26.42
CA LYS A 112 29.52 2.53 25.55
C LYS A 112 28.66 2.81 24.33
N ASP A 113 28.32 4.07 24.11
CA ASP A 113 27.26 4.45 23.19
C ASP A 113 27.75 4.91 21.83
N SER A 114 29.06 4.81 21.60
CA SER A 114 29.67 4.92 20.29
C SER A 114 29.76 3.53 19.64
N ILE A 115 28.95 3.29 18.62
CA ILE A 115 28.92 2.05 17.85
C ILE A 115 29.63 2.27 16.53
N ILE A 116 30.70 1.48 16.31
CA ILE A 116 31.31 1.34 14.99
C ILE A 116 30.46 0.32 14.24
N TYR A 117 29.64 0.81 13.33
CA TYR A 117 28.77 0.01 12.48
C TYR A 117 29.49 -0.26 11.16
N LYS A 118 29.56 -1.53 10.75
CA LYS A 118 30.17 -1.96 9.50
C LYS A 118 29.33 -3.05 8.86
N VAL A 119 28.86 -2.83 7.64
CA VAL A 119 28.11 -3.81 6.85
C VAL A 119 28.60 -3.80 5.41
N SER A 120 28.47 -4.94 4.74
CA SER A 120 28.74 -5.10 3.32
C SER A 120 27.48 -5.65 2.66
N VAL A 121 27.05 -5.04 1.57
CA VAL A 121 25.95 -5.53 0.73
C VAL A 121 26.43 -5.71 -0.69
N ALA A 122 25.78 -6.59 -1.46
CA ALA A 122 26.11 -6.74 -2.87
C ALA A 122 25.90 -5.40 -3.60
N TYR A 123 26.90 -4.97 -4.36
CA TYR A 123 26.83 -3.74 -5.13
C TYR A 123 25.82 -3.88 -6.28
N SER A 124 25.07 -2.81 -6.56
CA SER A 124 24.19 -2.72 -7.72
C SER A 124 24.29 -1.33 -8.36
N PRO A 125 24.19 -1.18 -9.69
CA PRO A 125 24.38 0.11 -10.37
C PRO A 125 23.47 1.24 -9.88
N TRP A 126 22.27 0.93 -9.39
CA TRP A 126 21.37 1.96 -8.82
C TRP A 126 21.95 2.64 -7.57
N MET A 127 22.94 2.01 -6.92
CA MET A 127 23.63 2.55 -5.74
C MET A 127 24.65 3.64 -6.07
N GLU A 128 25.04 3.82 -7.34
CA GLU A 128 26.03 4.82 -7.77
C GLU A 128 25.68 6.22 -7.26
N HIS A 129 24.41 6.58 -7.41
CA HIS A 129 23.84 7.85 -6.97
C HIS A 129 22.75 7.67 -5.90
N ALA A 130 22.83 6.58 -5.12
CA ALA A 130 21.96 6.43 -3.98
C ALA A 130 22.33 7.43 -2.88
N SER A 131 21.38 7.70 -2.01
CA SER A 131 21.55 8.39 -0.74
C SER A 131 21.57 7.35 0.39
N LEU A 132 22.30 7.63 1.46
CA LEU A 132 22.25 6.88 2.71
C LEU A 132 21.52 7.72 3.75
N VAL A 133 20.43 7.18 4.29
CA VAL A 133 19.64 7.83 5.34
C VAL A 133 19.59 6.94 6.58
N LEU A 134 19.28 7.53 7.73
CA LEU A 134 19.12 6.83 8.99
C LEU A 134 17.66 6.97 9.44
N MET A 135 16.92 5.87 9.31
CA MET A 135 15.54 5.78 9.76
C MET A 135 15.49 5.48 11.25
N ARG A 136 14.65 6.22 11.97
CA ARG A 136 14.56 6.16 13.43
C ARG A 136 13.14 5.84 13.87
N GLU A 137 12.98 4.76 14.61
CA GLU A 137 11.70 4.26 15.09
C GLU A 137 11.73 4.10 16.61
N ARG A 138 10.59 4.33 17.26
CA ARG A 138 10.34 3.96 18.65
C ARG A 138 9.27 2.89 18.68
N ARG A 139 9.50 1.80 19.39
CA ARG A 139 8.53 0.73 19.60
C ARG A 139 8.19 0.62 21.08
N ASP A 140 6.91 0.60 21.42
CA ASP A 140 6.44 0.30 22.77
C ASP A 140 5.73 -1.06 22.81
N CYS A 141 4.81 -1.28 23.75
CA CYS A 141 4.15 -2.57 23.91
C CYS A 141 3.29 -3.00 22.73
N CYS A 142 2.74 -2.04 21.98
CA CYS A 142 1.76 -2.31 20.92
C CYS A 142 1.96 -1.43 19.68
N ARG A 143 2.72 -0.33 19.79
CA ARG A 143 2.84 0.70 18.76
C ARG A 143 4.27 0.89 18.30
N MET A 144 4.42 1.17 17.02
CA MET A 144 5.67 1.62 16.43
C MET A 144 5.50 3.07 15.98
N LYS A 145 6.17 4.01 16.63
CA LYS A 145 6.18 5.42 16.21
C LYS A 145 7.42 5.71 15.36
N MET A 146 7.21 6.16 14.13
CA MET A 146 8.27 6.79 13.34
C MET A 146 8.73 8.08 14.04
N LEU A 147 10.03 8.21 14.28
CA LEU A 147 10.63 9.41 14.87
C LEU A 147 11.23 10.34 13.82
N GLY A 148 11.66 9.81 12.68
CA GLY A 148 12.20 10.58 11.57
C GLY A 148 13.15 9.78 10.69
N VAL A 149 13.57 10.39 9.59
CA VAL A 149 14.61 9.89 8.68
C VAL A 149 15.63 11.01 8.50
N GLU A 150 16.86 10.76 8.93
CA GLU A 150 17.95 11.73 8.90
C GLU A 150 18.89 11.43 7.72
N PRO A 151 19.20 12.38 6.83
CA PRO A 151 20.17 12.15 5.77
C PRO A 151 21.57 11.98 6.37
N VAL A 152 22.26 10.90 6.00
CA VAL A 152 23.66 10.65 6.38
C VAL A 152 24.57 11.04 5.21
N ILE A 153 24.25 10.56 4.00
CA ILE A 153 24.92 10.93 2.75
C ILE A 153 23.84 11.21 1.72
N THR A 154 23.84 12.39 1.11
CA THR A 154 22.81 12.81 0.16
C THR A 154 22.99 12.23 -1.24
N ASP A 155 24.23 11.94 -1.63
CA ASP A 155 24.61 11.22 -2.84
C ASP A 155 25.92 10.47 -2.55
N LEU A 156 25.92 9.14 -2.72
CA LEU A 156 27.10 8.30 -2.54
C LEU A 156 28.17 8.61 -3.60
N ALA A 157 27.76 9.06 -4.79
CA ALA A 157 28.62 9.41 -5.92
C ALA A 157 29.75 8.40 -6.16
N LEU A 158 29.41 7.10 -6.18
CA LEU A 158 30.41 6.02 -6.27
C LEU A 158 31.04 6.02 -7.65
N THR A 159 32.37 5.97 -7.71
CA THR A 159 33.08 5.63 -8.95
C THR A 159 32.73 4.21 -9.35
N ARG A 160 32.20 4.03 -10.57
CA ARG A 160 31.85 2.73 -11.15
C ARG A 160 32.96 1.70 -10.90
N PRO A 161 32.76 0.73 -9.99
CA PRO A 161 33.81 -0.24 -9.65
C PRO A 161 34.02 -1.26 -10.78
N PHE A 162 32.99 -1.39 -11.63
CA PHE A 162 32.95 -2.33 -12.74
C PHE A 162 32.90 -1.57 -14.06
N HIS A 163 33.98 -1.69 -14.83
CA HIS A 163 33.96 -1.39 -16.25
C HIS A 163 33.38 -2.63 -16.95
N VAL A 164 32.14 -2.56 -17.43
CA VAL A 164 31.67 -3.55 -18.41
C VAL A 164 32.51 -3.31 -19.67
N PRO A 165 33.38 -4.24 -20.10
CA PRO A 165 34.09 -4.05 -21.36
C PRO A 165 33.02 -3.99 -22.44
N GLN A 166 32.95 -2.89 -23.19
CA GLN A 166 32.24 -2.88 -24.46
C GLN A 166 33.05 -3.77 -25.41
N GLY A 167 32.81 -5.08 -25.34
CA GLY A 167 33.38 -6.03 -26.27
C GLY A 167 32.86 -5.74 -27.66
N GLN A 168 33.75 -5.28 -28.54
CA GLN A 168 33.58 -5.44 -29.98
C GLN A 168 33.37 -6.93 -30.25
N ILE A 169 32.13 -7.30 -30.59
CA ILE A 169 31.86 -8.63 -31.16
C ILE A 169 32.46 -8.61 -32.56
N SER A 170 33.71 -9.07 -32.68
CA SER A 170 34.28 -9.45 -33.97
C SER A 170 33.62 -10.76 -34.40
N VAL A 171 32.76 -10.65 -35.42
CA VAL A 171 32.16 -11.81 -36.09
C VAL A 171 33.28 -12.59 -36.77
N SER A 172 33.68 -13.72 -36.19
CA SER A 172 34.50 -14.72 -36.86
C SER A 172 33.56 -15.73 -37.54
N GLN A 173 33.39 -15.57 -38.85
CA GLN A 173 32.76 -16.57 -39.69
C GLN A 173 33.62 -17.84 -39.72
N ARG A 174 33.10 -18.93 -39.15
CA ARG A 174 33.43 -20.28 -39.63
C ARG A 174 32.19 -20.89 -40.25
N GLN A 175 32.25 -20.97 -41.59
CA GLN A 175 31.34 -21.77 -42.42
C GLN A 175 31.38 -23.23 -41.98
N MET A 176 30.22 -23.84 -41.79
CA MET A 176 29.96 -25.23 -42.21
C MET A 176 28.49 -25.35 -42.64
N ALA A 177 28.29 -26.20 -43.63
CA ALA A 177 27.23 -26.17 -44.63
C ALA A 177 25.84 -26.56 -44.11
N VAL A 178 24.81 -25.94 -44.69
CA VAL A 178 23.42 -26.41 -44.66
C VAL A 178 23.05 -26.89 -46.06
N SER A 179 22.59 -28.14 -46.14
CA SER A 179 21.89 -28.67 -47.30
C SER A 179 20.44 -28.18 -47.29
N GLN A 180 20.12 -27.34 -48.27
CA GLN A 180 18.86 -27.13 -49.00
C GLN A 180 17.50 -27.29 -48.28
N GLY A 181 16.68 -26.22 -48.32
CA GLY A 181 15.22 -26.33 -48.51
C GLY A 181 14.30 -25.39 -47.71
N GLN A 182 14.13 -24.14 -48.19
CA GLN A 182 12.95 -23.23 -48.14
C GLN A 182 11.94 -23.36 -46.96
N ALA A 183 11.88 -22.44 -45.98
CA ALA A 183 11.35 -21.06 -45.98
C ALA A 183 9.85 -20.94 -45.60
N VAL A 184 9.57 -20.52 -44.35
CA VAL A 184 8.39 -19.72 -43.95
C VAL A 184 8.83 -18.71 -42.86
N ASN A 185 8.51 -17.43 -43.07
CA ASN A 185 8.96 -16.28 -42.27
C ASN A 185 8.20 -16.12 -40.94
N LEU A 186 8.94 -16.01 -39.83
CA LEU A 186 8.56 -15.30 -38.60
C LEU A 186 9.70 -14.31 -38.26
N PRO A 187 9.45 -13.01 -38.00
CA PRO A 187 10.44 -12.16 -37.35
C PRO A 187 10.36 -12.35 -35.84
N GLU A 188 11.41 -12.97 -35.29
CA GLU A 188 11.73 -13.01 -33.87
C GLU A 188 12.71 -11.86 -33.57
N GLN A 189 12.27 -10.84 -32.82
CA GLN A 189 13.15 -9.88 -32.16
C GLN A 189 12.59 -9.54 -30.78
N THR A 190 13.01 -10.30 -29.77
CA THR A 190 12.90 -9.94 -28.35
C THR A 190 13.98 -8.91 -28.04
N ALA A 191 13.61 -7.64 -28.17
CA ALA A 191 14.33 -6.51 -27.62
C ALA A 191 13.89 -6.27 -26.16
N ILE A 192 14.88 -6.14 -25.29
CA ILE A 192 14.76 -5.69 -23.90
C ILE A 192 14.21 -4.24 -23.92
N PRO A 193 13.06 -3.93 -23.28
CA PRO A 193 12.56 -2.56 -23.24
C PRO A 193 13.39 -1.70 -22.27
N GLN A 194 13.95 -0.63 -22.83
CA GLN A 194 14.44 0.52 -22.08
C GLN A 194 13.28 1.16 -21.31
N ALA A 195 13.45 1.33 -20.00
CA ALA A 195 12.57 2.13 -19.18
C ALA A 195 12.89 3.62 -19.37
N VAL A 196 11.82 4.43 -19.35
CA VAL A 196 11.77 5.90 -19.39
C VAL A 196 11.94 6.53 -20.79
N THR A 197 10.91 6.35 -21.62
CA THR A 197 10.52 7.39 -22.58
C THR A 197 9.55 8.33 -21.88
N GLU A 198 9.89 9.61 -21.82
CA GLU A 198 8.94 10.68 -21.55
C GLU A 198 7.76 10.52 -22.51
N ARG A 199 6.56 10.24 -21.98
CA ARG A 199 5.34 10.29 -22.76
C ARG A 199 5.08 11.74 -23.12
N HIS A 200 5.30 12.08 -24.38
CA HIS A 200 4.59 13.18 -25.03
C HIS A 200 3.09 12.90 -24.93
N GLU A 201 2.37 13.81 -24.28
CA GLU A 201 0.92 13.84 -24.22
C GLU A 201 0.36 14.02 -25.63
N ASN A 202 -0.37 13.04 -26.15
CA ASN A 202 -1.28 13.25 -27.27
C ASN A 202 -2.56 13.89 -26.74
N ALA A 203 -2.73 15.16 -27.11
CA ALA A 203 -3.92 15.95 -26.89
C ALA A 203 -5.10 15.41 -27.72
N ALA A 204 -5.89 14.50 -27.15
CA ALA A 204 -7.30 14.33 -27.48
C ALA A 204 -7.97 13.48 -26.40
N ASN A 205 -9.00 14.05 -25.78
CA ASN A 205 -9.87 13.43 -24.77
C ASN A 205 -9.39 13.46 -23.31
N ARG A 206 -9.07 14.66 -22.80
CA ARG A 206 -9.25 15.00 -21.38
C ARG A 206 -10.66 15.58 -21.19
N GLN A 207 -11.53 14.85 -20.52
CA GLN A 207 -12.49 15.51 -19.64
C GLN A 207 -11.68 15.99 -18.44
N GLU A 208 -11.51 17.30 -18.36
CA GLU A 208 -10.73 18.00 -17.35
C GLU A 208 -11.28 17.73 -15.95
N THR A 209 -10.65 16.84 -15.19
CA THR A 209 -10.51 17.08 -13.75
C THR A 209 -9.50 18.20 -13.59
N GLN A 210 -9.99 19.37 -13.16
CA GLN A 210 -9.19 20.56 -12.86
C GLN A 210 -7.87 20.20 -12.17
N SER A 211 -6.77 20.58 -12.82
CA SER A 211 -5.44 20.61 -12.23
C SER A 211 -5.45 21.44 -10.95
N ARG A 212 -5.28 20.81 -9.79
CA ARG A 212 -5.10 21.49 -8.48
C ARG A 212 -3.71 22.12 -8.37
N SER A 213 -3.39 23.06 -9.25
CA SER A 213 -2.23 23.94 -9.10
C SER A 213 -2.57 25.09 -8.16
N ASP A 214 -1.68 25.35 -7.19
CA ASP A 214 -1.61 26.52 -6.29
C ASP A 214 -2.00 26.32 -4.80
N CYS A 215 -1.68 25.19 -4.19
CA CYS A 215 -1.56 25.12 -2.72
C CYS A 215 -0.10 25.33 -2.31
N MET A 216 0.19 26.40 -1.57
CA MET A 216 1.53 26.65 -1.01
C MET A 216 1.70 25.84 0.28
N PRO A 217 2.76 25.02 0.41
CA PRO A 217 2.96 24.20 1.62
C PRO A 217 3.01 25.04 2.89
N CYS A 218 2.22 24.66 3.89
CA CYS A 218 2.25 25.27 5.21
C CYS A 218 3.39 24.66 6.04
N ALA A 219 4.61 25.17 5.86
CA ALA A 219 5.80 24.69 6.58
C ALA A 219 5.59 24.71 8.10
N GLU A 220 4.94 25.77 8.60
CA GLU A 220 4.57 25.96 9.99
C GLU A 220 3.63 24.89 10.54
N CYS A 221 2.68 24.43 9.73
CA CYS A 221 1.68 23.44 10.13
C CYS A 221 2.33 22.08 10.43
N THR A 222 3.50 21.80 9.87
CA THR A 222 4.26 20.55 10.10
C THR A 222 4.48 20.25 11.59
N ALA A 223 4.75 21.29 12.39
CA ALA A 223 4.95 21.16 13.83
C ALA A 223 3.62 21.19 14.63
N MET A 224 2.53 21.63 14.00
CA MET A 224 1.24 21.86 14.65
C MET A 224 0.28 20.67 14.54
N VAL A 225 0.34 19.90 13.45
CA VAL A 225 -0.58 18.78 13.16
C VAL A 225 -0.36 17.55 14.03
N THR A 226 -1.38 16.73 14.18
CA THR A 226 -1.36 15.44 14.86
C THR A 226 -0.85 14.35 13.92
N TYR A 227 -0.06 13.43 14.47
CA TYR A 227 0.32 12.21 13.78
C TYR A 227 0.09 11.03 14.68
N LEU A 228 -0.91 10.26 14.31
CA LEU A 228 -1.27 9.05 14.99
C LEU A 228 -0.46 7.89 14.43
N THR A 229 -0.12 6.97 15.34
CA THR A 229 0.74 5.85 15.05
C THR A 229 -0.10 4.58 14.95
N PRO A 230 -0.09 3.85 13.82
CA PRO A 230 -0.85 2.61 13.71
C PRO A 230 -0.28 1.54 14.64
N ASP A 231 -1.16 0.71 15.18
CA ASP A 231 -0.77 -0.50 15.88
C ASP A 231 -0.16 -1.49 14.87
N MET A 232 0.76 -2.34 15.33
CA MET A 232 1.38 -3.34 14.45
C MET A 232 0.39 -4.46 14.12
N GLU A 233 0.11 -4.62 12.83
CA GLU A 233 -0.75 -5.69 12.33
C GLU A 233 0.07 -6.98 12.14
N THR A 234 -0.18 -8.00 12.98
CA THR A 234 0.57 -9.27 12.93
C THR A 234 0.07 -10.24 11.88
N GLN A 235 -1.22 -10.17 11.54
CA GLN A 235 -1.85 -11.03 10.54
C GLN A 235 -2.74 -10.18 9.65
N LYS A 236 -2.39 -10.10 8.36
CA LYS A 236 -3.10 -9.27 7.38
C LYS A 236 -4.11 -10.13 6.63
N HIS A 237 -5.18 -10.50 7.33
CA HIS A 237 -6.32 -11.18 6.70
C HIS A 237 -7.10 -10.18 5.86
N ARG A 238 -7.29 -10.53 4.59
CA ARG A 238 -8.00 -9.71 3.61
C ARG A 238 -8.94 -10.59 2.82
N SER A 239 -9.91 -9.94 2.19
CA SER A 239 -10.80 -10.60 1.25
C SER A 239 -11.14 -9.68 0.11
N GLU A 240 -11.14 -10.22 -1.10
CA GLU A 240 -11.56 -9.50 -2.31
C GLU A 240 -12.58 -10.31 -3.09
N SER A 241 -13.54 -9.63 -3.70
CA SER A 241 -14.61 -10.26 -4.47
C SER A 241 -14.64 -9.71 -5.89
N ALA A 242 -14.98 -10.58 -6.83
CA ALA A 242 -15.36 -10.19 -8.19
C ALA A 242 -16.70 -10.83 -8.55
N THR A 243 -17.46 -10.13 -9.39
CA THR A 243 -18.69 -10.65 -9.99
C THR A 243 -18.49 -10.72 -11.49
N LEU A 244 -18.76 -11.89 -12.06
CA LEU A 244 -18.48 -12.23 -13.44
C LEU A 244 -19.75 -12.63 -14.16
N TYR A 245 -19.89 -12.18 -15.40
CA TYR A 245 -21.01 -12.50 -16.28
C TYR A 245 -20.55 -13.41 -17.41
N ILE A 246 -20.55 -14.72 -17.15
CA ILE A 246 -20.01 -15.71 -18.08
C ILE A 246 -21.09 -16.18 -19.05
N ASP A 247 -20.81 -16.04 -20.34
CA ASP A 247 -21.56 -16.62 -21.45
C ASP A 247 -21.20 -18.10 -21.62
N TYR A 248 -22.19 -18.92 -21.92
CA TYR A 248 -22.03 -20.36 -22.10
C TYR A 248 -22.64 -20.84 -23.42
N PRO A 249 -21.99 -21.77 -24.14
CA PRO A 249 -22.64 -22.45 -25.25
C PRO A 249 -23.88 -23.21 -24.78
N THR A 250 -24.86 -23.39 -25.67
CA THR A 250 -26.12 -24.07 -25.34
C THR A 250 -25.86 -25.47 -24.80
N GLY A 251 -26.40 -25.78 -23.62
CA GLY A 251 -26.25 -27.08 -22.96
C GLY A 251 -24.87 -27.37 -22.37
N VAL A 252 -23.94 -26.40 -22.37
CA VAL A 252 -22.58 -26.54 -21.87
C VAL A 252 -22.39 -25.65 -20.64
N TYR A 253 -21.73 -26.16 -19.59
CA TYR A 253 -21.43 -25.41 -18.37
C TYR A 253 -19.95 -25.03 -18.24
N ASP A 254 -19.09 -25.55 -19.13
CA ASP A 254 -17.66 -25.28 -19.11
C ASP A 254 -17.38 -23.83 -19.51
N VAL A 255 -16.56 -23.18 -18.70
CA VAL A 255 -16.11 -21.81 -18.95
C VAL A 255 -15.14 -21.81 -20.13
N ARG A 256 -15.45 -21.02 -21.15
CA ARG A 256 -14.61 -20.85 -22.34
C ARG A 256 -14.21 -19.39 -22.46
N ARG A 257 -12.92 -19.09 -22.27
CA ARG A 257 -12.42 -17.72 -22.27
C ARG A 257 -12.70 -16.96 -23.57
N GLU A 258 -12.63 -17.66 -24.69
CA GLU A 258 -12.82 -17.07 -26.04
C GLU A 258 -14.28 -17.08 -26.52
N PHE A 259 -15.22 -17.49 -25.68
CA PHE A 259 -16.63 -17.54 -26.05
C PHE A 259 -17.31 -16.20 -25.77
N HIS A 260 -17.88 -15.58 -26.80
CA HIS A 260 -18.55 -14.28 -26.73
C HIS A 260 -17.75 -13.25 -25.91
N ASN A 261 -18.35 -12.70 -24.86
CA ASN A 261 -17.77 -11.60 -24.08
C ASN A 261 -17.03 -12.08 -22.82
N ASN A 262 -16.65 -13.36 -22.76
CA ASN A 262 -16.01 -13.94 -21.56
C ASN A 262 -14.61 -13.41 -21.30
N ARG A 263 -13.86 -13.00 -22.33
CA ARG A 263 -12.48 -12.53 -22.18
C ARG A 263 -12.36 -11.35 -21.19
N PRO A 264 -13.07 -10.20 -21.38
CA PRO A 264 -12.98 -9.09 -20.43
C PRO A 264 -13.53 -9.44 -19.03
N GLU A 265 -14.50 -10.35 -18.93
CA GLU A 265 -14.96 -10.83 -17.61
C GLU A 265 -13.87 -11.62 -16.90
N LEU A 266 -13.18 -12.52 -17.58
CA LEU A 266 -12.10 -13.32 -17.01
C LEU A 266 -10.81 -12.53 -16.79
N GLU A 267 -10.61 -11.40 -17.46
CA GLU A 267 -9.54 -10.45 -17.13
C GLU A 267 -9.72 -9.84 -15.73
N LYS A 268 -10.96 -9.63 -15.28
CA LYS A 268 -11.23 -9.21 -13.88
C LYS A 268 -10.75 -10.27 -12.89
N LEU A 269 -10.92 -11.54 -13.24
CA LEU A 269 -10.43 -12.67 -12.45
C LEU A 269 -8.90 -12.73 -12.45
N ASP A 270 -8.26 -12.46 -13.59
CA ASP A 270 -6.79 -12.37 -13.67
C ASP A 270 -6.25 -11.27 -12.77
N SER A 271 -6.86 -10.08 -12.78
CA SER A 271 -6.48 -8.97 -11.90
C SER A 271 -6.63 -9.30 -10.42
N LEU A 272 -7.65 -10.09 -10.06
CA LEU A 272 -7.87 -10.55 -8.68
C LEU A 272 -6.86 -11.63 -8.26
N MET A 273 -6.59 -12.60 -9.14
CA MET A 273 -5.82 -13.79 -8.78
C MET A 273 -4.31 -13.61 -8.93
N ARG A 274 -3.85 -12.93 -9.99
CA ARG A 274 -2.43 -12.80 -10.32
C ARG A 274 -1.56 -12.32 -9.15
N PRO A 275 -1.94 -11.27 -8.39
CA PRO A 275 -1.14 -10.79 -7.26
C PRO A 275 -1.04 -11.78 -6.10
N LEU A 276 -1.99 -12.71 -6.01
CA LEU A 276 -2.07 -13.72 -4.96
C LEU A 276 -1.37 -15.03 -5.36
N THR A 277 -1.18 -15.26 -6.65
CA THR A 277 -0.52 -16.46 -7.18
C THR A 277 0.93 -16.23 -7.57
N GLU A 278 1.32 -14.98 -7.86
CA GLU A 278 2.68 -14.62 -8.26
C GLU A 278 3.45 -13.95 -7.10
N GLY A 279 4.78 -14.19 -7.01
CA GLY A 279 5.69 -13.33 -6.22
C GLY A 279 5.74 -13.56 -4.70
N ASN A 280 5.17 -14.63 -4.16
CA ASN A 280 5.15 -14.91 -2.70
C ASN A 280 4.69 -13.69 -1.87
N LEU A 281 3.63 -13.01 -2.31
CA LEU A 281 3.11 -11.81 -1.66
C LEU A 281 2.02 -12.13 -0.62
N ALA A 282 1.22 -13.18 -0.86
CA ALA A 282 0.15 -13.60 0.02
C ALA A 282 -0.06 -15.12 -0.07
N SER A 283 -0.70 -15.69 0.93
CA SER A 283 -1.22 -17.06 0.90
C SER A 283 -2.74 -17.04 0.83
N ILE A 284 -3.30 -17.72 -0.17
CA ILE A 284 -4.75 -17.87 -0.28
C ILE A 284 -5.24 -18.77 0.85
N SER A 285 -6.18 -18.27 1.65
CA SER A 285 -6.77 -19.00 2.78
C SER A 285 -8.14 -19.59 2.44
N SER A 286 -8.88 -18.99 1.52
CA SER A 286 -10.16 -19.53 1.03
C SER A 286 -10.56 -18.96 -0.33
N ILE A 287 -11.32 -19.75 -1.10
CA ILE A 287 -11.95 -19.32 -2.35
C ILE A 287 -13.42 -19.74 -2.29
N SER A 288 -14.32 -18.77 -2.21
CA SER A 288 -15.77 -19.00 -2.28
C SER A 288 -16.28 -18.68 -3.67
N ILE A 289 -17.00 -19.62 -4.28
CA ILE A 289 -17.64 -19.46 -5.59
C ILE A 289 -19.14 -19.66 -5.39
N CYS A 290 -19.94 -18.69 -5.82
CA CYS A 290 -21.39 -18.77 -5.82
C CYS A 290 -21.92 -18.51 -7.24
N GLY A 291 -22.66 -19.48 -7.79
CA GLY A 291 -23.37 -19.32 -9.06
C GLY A 291 -24.80 -18.87 -8.83
N TYR A 292 -25.29 -17.95 -9.67
CA TYR A 292 -26.64 -17.38 -9.56
C TYR A 292 -27.40 -17.60 -10.86
N ALA A 293 -28.69 -17.92 -10.73
CA ALA A 293 -29.64 -17.91 -11.83
C ALA A 293 -30.77 -16.90 -11.58
N SER A 294 -31.41 -16.49 -12.67
CA SER A 294 -32.52 -15.54 -12.67
C SER A 294 -33.85 -16.25 -12.37
N PRO A 295 -34.82 -15.56 -11.75
CA PRO A 295 -36.15 -16.11 -11.47
C PRO A 295 -37.06 -16.03 -12.71
N ASP A 296 -36.67 -16.68 -13.81
CA ASP A 296 -37.43 -16.70 -15.08
C ASP A 296 -37.63 -18.08 -15.67
N GLY A 297 -37.58 -19.10 -14.82
CA GLY A 297 -37.69 -20.50 -15.20
C GLY A 297 -38.04 -21.38 -14.01
N ILE A 298 -38.17 -22.67 -14.27
CA ILE A 298 -38.52 -23.64 -13.22
C ILE A 298 -37.39 -23.66 -12.18
N TYR A 299 -37.76 -23.46 -10.91
CA TYR A 299 -36.81 -23.42 -9.78
C TYR A 299 -35.77 -24.55 -9.81
N LYS A 300 -36.21 -25.79 -10.08
CA LYS A 300 -35.33 -26.97 -10.16
C LYS A 300 -34.30 -26.88 -11.29
N ASP A 301 -34.68 -26.35 -12.44
CA ASP A 301 -33.76 -26.17 -13.57
C ASP A 301 -32.76 -25.06 -13.27
N ASN A 302 -33.20 -24.00 -12.61
CA ASN A 302 -32.35 -22.92 -12.14
C ASN A 302 -31.34 -23.40 -11.09
N GLU A 303 -31.75 -24.27 -10.18
CA GLU A 303 -30.86 -24.92 -9.20
C GLU A 303 -29.78 -25.75 -9.88
N ILE A 304 -30.15 -26.57 -10.86
CA ILE A 304 -29.21 -27.36 -11.67
C ILE A 304 -28.26 -26.43 -12.45
N LEU A 305 -28.78 -25.38 -13.07
CA LEU A 305 -28.00 -24.43 -13.86
C LEU A 305 -26.96 -23.70 -13.01
N ALA A 306 -27.39 -23.10 -11.89
CA ALA A 306 -26.54 -22.32 -11.01
C ALA A 306 -25.45 -23.18 -10.36
N SER A 307 -25.81 -24.39 -9.88
CA SER A 307 -24.87 -25.32 -9.26
C SER A 307 -23.84 -25.88 -10.26
N ASN A 308 -24.26 -26.23 -11.48
CA ASN A 308 -23.34 -26.70 -12.51
C ASN A 308 -22.37 -25.62 -12.97
N ARG A 309 -22.85 -24.38 -13.18
CA ARG A 309 -21.99 -23.25 -13.53
C ARG A 309 -20.94 -22.97 -12.46
N ALA A 310 -21.33 -22.95 -11.17
CA ALA A 310 -20.40 -22.74 -10.07
C ALA A 310 -19.33 -23.84 -9.99
N ARG A 311 -19.74 -25.10 -10.18
CA ARG A 311 -18.83 -26.26 -10.18
C ARG A 311 -17.86 -26.26 -11.37
N CYS A 312 -18.34 -26.04 -12.60
CA CYS A 312 -17.47 -25.94 -13.77
C CYS A 312 -16.54 -24.73 -13.68
N PHE A 313 -16.98 -23.64 -13.07
CA PHE A 313 -16.13 -22.48 -12.82
C PHE A 313 -15.01 -22.77 -11.82
N LYS A 314 -15.26 -23.58 -10.78
CA LYS A 314 -14.20 -24.12 -9.90
C LYS A 314 -13.15 -24.88 -10.72
N GLU A 315 -13.57 -25.75 -11.64
CA GLU A 315 -12.62 -26.51 -12.46
C GLU A 315 -11.81 -25.62 -13.39
N TYR A 316 -12.43 -24.58 -13.98
CA TYR A 316 -11.71 -23.55 -14.74
C TYR A 316 -10.64 -22.84 -13.89
N MET A 317 -11.00 -22.42 -12.66
CA MET A 317 -10.07 -21.77 -11.74
C MET A 317 -8.89 -22.67 -11.37
N ARG A 318 -9.16 -23.96 -11.10
CA ARG A 318 -8.13 -24.95 -10.77
C ARG A 318 -7.15 -25.13 -11.93
N ALA A 319 -7.66 -25.27 -13.15
CA ALA A 319 -6.83 -25.44 -14.33
C ALA A 319 -5.99 -24.20 -14.65
N THR A 320 -6.51 -23.00 -14.35
CA THR A 320 -5.87 -21.73 -14.74
C THR A 320 -4.87 -21.21 -13.71
N TYR A 321 -5.21 -21.28 -12.41
CA TYR A 321 -4.42 -20.64 -11.34
C TYR A 321 -3.80 -21.64 -10.35
N ALA A 322 -4.20 -22.93 -10.43
CA ALA A 322 -3.70 -24.02 -9.59
C ALA A 322 -3.66 -23.80 -8.05
N PRO A 323 -4.62 -23.12 -7.41
CA PRO A 323 -4.63 -23.05 -5.94
C PRO A 323 -5.00 -24.41 -5.31
N GLY A 324 -4.64 -24.59 -4.04
CA GLY A 324 -4.82 -25.86 -3.31
C GLY A 324 -6.26 -26.39 -3.29
N TYR A 325 -6.39 -27.73 -3.29
CA TYR A 325 -7.68 -28.42 -3.44
C TYR A 325 -8.68 -28.08 -2.33
N ASP A 326 -8.20 -27.94 -1.10
CA ASP A 326 -9.02 -27.77 0.10
C ASP A 326 -9.49 -26.33 0.34
N LEU A 327 -9.13 -25.39 -0.54
CA LEU A 327 -9.45 -23.97 -0.38
C LEU A 327 -10.85 -23.59 -0.88
N TYR A 328 -11.48 -24.45 -1.68
CA TYR A 328 -12.69 -24.09 -2.42
C TYR A 328 -14.00 -24.40 -1.66
N LYS A 329 -14.84 -23.39 -1.51
CA LYS A 329 -16.24 -23.51 -1.11
C LYS A 329 -17.15 -23.14 -2.27
N VAL A 330 -17.91 -24.10 -2.79
CA VAL A 330 -18.83 -23.89 -3.92
C VAL A 330 -20.27 -23.88 -3.41
N SER A 331 -21.06 -22.93 -3.88
CA SER A 331 -22.48 -22.77 -3.56
C SER A 331 -23.25 -22.27 -4.77
N SER A 332 -24.57 -22.26 -4.68
CA SER A 332 -25.43 -21.72 -5.73
C SER A 332 -26.72 -21.14 -5.15
N VAL A 333 -27.23 -20.11 -5.81
CA VAL A 333 -28.55 -19.53 -5.56
C VAL A 333 -29.41 -19.77 -6.81
N PRO A 334 -30.44 -20.63 -6.73
CA PRO A 334 -31.31 -20.91 -7.88
C PRO A 334 -32.00 -19.66 -8.41
N GLU A 335 -32.51 -18.80 -7.53
CA GLU A 335 -33.20 -17.57 -7.92
C GLU A 335 -32.65 -16.38 -7.15
N ASP A 336 -31.90 -15.51 -7.82
CA ASP A 336 -31.21 -14.36 -7.23
C ASP A 336 -32.15 -13.17 -6.97
N TRP A 337 -33.13 -13.39 -6.08
CA TRP A 337 -34.08 -12.35 -5.67
C TRP A 337 -33.41 -11.18 -4.95
N ASP A 338 -32.38 -11.45 -4.14
CA ASP A 338 -31.60 -10.41 -3.46
C ASP A 338 -30.85 -9.55 -4.49
N GLY A 339 -30.23 -10.18 -5.50
CA GLY A 339 -29.62 -9.48 -6.62
C GLY A 339 -30.63 -8.63 -7.40
N LEU A 340 -31.87 -9.09 -7.57
CA LEU A 340 -32.91 -8.30 -8.22
C LEU A 340 -33.25 -7.03 -7.42
N VAL A 341 -33.37 -7.15 -6.09
CA VAL A 341 -33.60 -6.01 -5.20
C VAL A 341 -32.46 -4.99 -5.34
N GLU A 342 -31.20 -5.43 -5.29
CA GLU A 342 -30.05 -4.55 -5.47
C GLU A 342 -30.04 -3.85 -6.84
N LEU A 343 -30.40 -4.57 -7.90
CA LEU A 343 -30.46 -4.01 -9.25
C LEU A 343 -31.55 -2.95 -9.39
N LEU A 344 -32.74 -3.17 -8.83
CA LEU A 344 -33.86 -2.23 -8.86
C LEU A 344 -33.57 -0.96 -8.04
N GLN A 345 -32.85 -1.09 -6.92
CA GLN A 345 -32.43 0.07 -6.12
C GLN A 345 -31.41 0.94 -6.86
N ARG A 346 -30.48 0.33 -7.61
CA ARG A 346 -29.47 1.05 -8.39
C ARG A 346 -30.02 1.62 -9.69
N HIS A 347 -30.91 0.88 -10.34
CA HIS A 347 -31.53 1.23 -11.61
C HIS A 347 -33.05 1.10 -11.48
N PRO A 348 -33.74 2.15 -10.97
CA PRO A 348 -35.18 2.11 -10.80
C PRO A 348 -35.93 1.94 -12.13
N MET A 349 -37.04 1.21 -12.10
CA MET A 349 -37.98 1.06 -13.22
C MET A 349 -39.39 1.51 -12.83
N ASN A 350 -40.26 1.65 -13.83
CA ASN A 350 -41.68 1.86 -13.60
C ASN A 350 -42.25 0.69 -12.77
N HIS A 351 -43.04 1.02 -11.76
CA HIS A 351 -43.59 0.06 -10.78
C HIS A 351 -42.52 -0.70 -9.96
N GLY A 352 -41.27 -0.22 -9.91
CA GLY A 352 -40.19 -0.85 -9.15
C GLY A 352 -40.50 -1.01 -7.66
N ASP A 353 -41.13 0.00 -7.03
CA ASP A 353 -41.53 -0.07 -5.61
C ASP A 353 -42.59 -1.16 -5.35
N GLU A 354 -43.50 -1.39 -6.30
CA GLU A 354 -44.50 -2.46 -6.23
C GLU A 354 -43.83 -3.83 -6.32
N VAL A 355 -42.84 -3.98 -7.22
CA VAL A 355 -42.03 -5.19 -7.34
C VAL A 355 -41.24 -5.45 -6.05
N LEU A 356 -40.58 -4.43 -5.49
CA LEU A 356 -39.86 -4.54 -4.22
C LEU A 356 -40.80 -4.94 -3.07
N SER A 357 -42.00 -4.35 -3.02
CA SER A 357 -43.02 -4.69 -2.02
C SER A 357 -43.49 -6.14 -2.15
N LEU A 358 -43.72 -6.61 -3.39
CA LEU A 358 -44.10 -7.99 -3.68
C LEU A 358 -43.01 -8.97 -3.21
N ILE A 359 -41.74 -8.70 -3.53
CA ILE A 359 -40.60 -9.54 -3.12
C ILE A 359 -40.50 -9.61 -1.60
N ALA A 360 -40.71 -8.49 -0.90
CA ALA A 360 -40.63 -8.42 0.56
C ALA A 360 -41.76 -9.16 1.28
N ARG A 361 -42.95 -9.26 0.68
CA ARG A 361 -44.16 -9.79 1.33
C ARG A 361 -44.51 -11.23 0.98
N THR A 362 -44.10 -11.70 -0.19
CA THR A 362 -44.49 -13.02 -0.70
C THR A 362 -43.28 -13.95 -0.68
N GLY A 363 -43.37 -15.12 -0.05
CA GLY A 363 -42.31 -16.13 -0.07
C GLY A 363 -42.02 -16.67 -1.48
N ILE A 364 -40.81 -17.18 -1.72
CA ILE A 364 -40.39 -17.71 -3.03
C ILE A 364 -41.37 -18.79 -3.52
N PHE A 365 -41.77 -19.71 -2.63
CA PHE A 365 -42.69 -20.80 -2.94
C PHE A 365 -44.18 -20.45 -2.78
N GLU A 366 -44.50 -19.18 -2.50
CA GLU A 366 -45.88 -18.70 -2.28
C GLU A 366 -46.46 -18.03 -3.54
N GLY A 367 -45.93 -18.37 -4.72
CA GLY A 367 -46.40 -17.84 -6.00
C GLY A 367 -45.91 -16.42 -6.31
N ARG A 368 -44.77 -16.02 -5.74
CA ARG A 368 -44.11 -14.72 -6.01
C ARG A 368 -43.94 -14.45 -7.51
N GLU A 369 -43.39 -15.41 -8.25
CA GLU A 369 -43.16 -15.30 -9.69
C GLU A 369 -44.47 -15.13 -10.46
N LYS A 370 -45.50 -15.91 -10.12
CA LYS A 370 -46.82 -15.79 -10.75
C LYS A 370 -47.44 -14.41 -10.53
N GLN A 371 -47.40 -13.90 -9.30
CA GLN A 371 -47.90 -12.55 -8.99
C GLN A 371 -47.14 -11.47 -9.77
N LEU A 372 -45.83 -11.68 -9.98
CA LEU A 372 -45.00 -10.78 -10.79
C LEU A 372 -45.36 -10.85 -12.29
N MET A 373 -45.66 -12.03 -12.81
CA MET A 373 -46.13 -12.23 -14.19
C MET A 373 -47.50 -11.59 -14.44
N ASP A 374 -48.41 -11.66 -13.47
CA ASP A 374 -49.76 -11.12 -13.58
C ASP A 374 -49.79 -9.57 -13.43
N MET A 375 -48.77 -9.00 -12.77
CA MET A 375 -48.67 -7.57 -12.47
C MET A 375 -48.75 -6.70 -13.73
N HIS A 376 -49.66 -5.71 -13.70
CA HIS A 376 -49.91 -4.76 -14.79
C HIS A 376 -50.05 -5.41 -16.18
N GLY A 377 -50.68 -6.59 -16.23
CA GLY A 377 -50.87 -7.34 -17.48
C GLY A 377 -49.55 -7.85 -18.07
N GLY A 378 -48.57 -8.16 -17.22
CA GLY A 378 -47.26 -8.71 -17.59
C GLY A 378 -46.32 -7.73 -18.27
N THR A 379 -46.60 -6.42 -18.22
CA THR A 379 -45.66 -5.39 -18.70
C THR A 379 -44.38 -5.36 -17.86
N VAL A 380 -44.53 -5.40 -16.53
CA VAL A 380 -43.43 -5.44 -15.56
C VAL A 380 -42.55 -6.66 -15.76
N TYR A 381 -43.14 -7.85 -15.83
CA TYR A 381 -42.38 -9.09 -16.02
C TYR A 381 -41.59 -9.10 -17.34
N ARG A 382 -42.17 -8.58 -18.44
CA ARG A 382 -41.46 -8.48 -19.73
C ARG A 382 -40.26 -7.53 -19.67
N GLU A 383 -40.36 -6.43 -18.93
CA GLU A 383 -39.24 -5.51 -18.72
C GLU A 383 -38.15 -6.17 -17.87
N LEU A 384 -38.52 -6.86 -16.79
CA LEU A 384 -37.60 -7.62 -15.95
C LEU A 384 -36.86 -8.71 -16.76
N LEU A 385 -37.59 -9.49 -17.55
CA LEU A 385 -37.04 -10.53 -18.43
C LEU A 385 -36.03 -9.97 -19.43
N LYS A 386 -36.31 -8.78 -19.98
CA LYS A 386 -35.47 -8.16 -21.01
C LYS A 386 -34.23 -7.47 -20.43
N SER A 387 -34.39 -6.75 -19.32
CA SER A 387 -33.40 -5.75 -18.87
C SER A 387 -32.72 -6.10 -17.55
N TYR A 388 -33.37 -6.89 -16.67
CA TYR A 388 -32.88 -7.14 -15.31
C TYR A 388 -32.39 -8.58 -15.12
N PHE A 389 -33.21 -9.58 -15.45
CA PHE A 389 -32.89 -11.00 -15.26
C PHE A 389 -31.60 -11.45 -15.95
N PRO A 390 -31.22 -10.97 -17.15
CA PRO A 390 -29.91 -11.28 -17.73
C PRO A 390 -28.73 -10.91 -16.81
N GLN A 391 -28.85 -9.83 -16.03
CA GLN A 391 -27.82 -9.36 -15.09
C GLN A 391 -27.80 -10.13 -13.75
N LEU A 392 -28.72 -11.07 -13.54
CA LEU A 392 -28.71 -11.95 -12.37
C LEU A 392 -27.97 -13.27 -12.65
N ARG A 393 -27.70 -13.56 -13.93
CA ARG A 393 -26.95 -14.75 -14.35
C ARG A 393 -25.45 -14.49 -14.18
N ARG A 394 -24.98 -14.64 -12.95
CA ARG A 394 -23.62 -14.25 -12.56
C ARG A 394 -22.92 -15.32 -11.73
N ILE A 395 -21.60 -15.19 -11.66
CA ILE A 395 -20.76 -15.91 -10.70
C ILE A 395 -20.11 -14.88 -9.80
N ARG A 396 -20.28 -15.04 -8.49
CA ARG A 396 -19.54 -14.27 -7.49
C ARG A 396 -18.41 -15.13 -6.96
N ILE A 397 -17.20 -14.61 -7.06
CA ILE A 397 -16.02 -15.16 -6.40
C ILE A 397 -15.64 -14.26 -5.23
N THR A 398 -15.23 -14.86 -4.11
CA THR A 398 -14.58 -14.18 -2.99
C THR A 398 -13.34 -14.94 -2.60
N VAL A 399 -12.20 -14.27 -2.61
CA VAL A 399 -10.89 -14.84 -2.26
C VAL A 399 -10.48 -14.26 -0.92
N GLY A 400 -10.37 -15.10 0.09
CA GLY A 400 -9.71 -14.77 1.35
C GLY A 400 -8.23 -15.10 1.26
N TYR A 401 -7.38 -14.20 1.76
CA TYR A 401 -5.94 -14.39 1.76
C TYR A 401 -5.27 -13.72 2.97
N GLU A 402 -4.07 -14.18 3.30
CA GLU A 402 -3.21 -13.59 4.30
C GLU A 402 -1.98 -12.99 3.61
N ALA A 403 -1.85 -11.67 3.66
CA ALA A 403 -0.66 -11.00 3.14
C ALA A 403 0.49 -11.13 4.15
N ARG A 404 1.69 -11.51 3.68
CA ARG A 404 2.87 -11.54 4.56
C ARG A 404 3.34 -10.13 4.89
N ALA A 405 4.24 -10.01 5.87
CA ALA A 405 4.96 -8.76 6.10
C ALA A 405 5.87 -8.40 4.91
N PHE A 406 5.92 -7.12 4.58
CA PHE A 406 6.75 -6.55 3.52
C PHE A 406 7.85 -5.67 4.10
N ASN A 407 9.03 -5.77 3.50
CA ASN A 407 10.07 -4.78 3.78
C ASN A 407 9.71 -3.44 3.11
N ILE A 408 10.50 -2.42 3.38
CA ILE A 408 10.18 -1.07 2.93
C ILE A 408 10.31 -0.88 1.41
N GLU A 409 11.17 -1.65 0.74
CA GLU A 409 11.35 -1.59 -0.72
C GLU A 409 10.12 -2.17 -1.42
N GLU A 410 9.68 -3.34 -0.93
CA GLU A 410 8.46 -3.99 -1.39
C GLU A 410 7.26 -3.08 -1.13
N ALA A 411 7.14 -2.50 0.08
CA ALA A 411 6.06 -1.58 0.42
C ALA A 411 6.04 -0.34 -0.49
N ALA A 412 7.19 0.23 -0.83
CA ALA A 412 7.27 1.40 -1.72
C ALA A 412 6.84 1.08 -3.17
N SER A 413 6.94 -0.17 -3.60
CA SER A 413 6.41 -0.63 -4.90
C SER A 413 4.92 -0.99 -4.81
N LEU A 414 4.55 -1.72 -3.75
CA LEU A 414 3.19 -2.22 -3.55
C LEU A 414 2.20 -1.09 -3.23
N ILE A 415 2.64 0.04 -2.67
CA ILE A 415 1.75 1.16 -2.37
C ILE A 415 1.12 1.80 -3.62
N TYR A 416 1.68 1.58 -4.82
CA TYR A 416 1.10 2.05 -6.08
C TYR A 416 0.46 0.93 -6.91
N THR A 417 0.80 -0.33 -6.63
CA THR A 417 0.37 -1.47 -7.46
C THR A 417 -0.65 -2.36 -6.76
N HIS A 418 -0.47 -2.64 -5.46
CA HIS A 418 -1.33 -3.50 -4.66
C HIS A 418 -1.45 -3.00 -3.21
N PRO A 419 -2.02 -1.81 -2.98
CA PRO A 419 -1.92 -1.15 -1.68
C PRO A 419 -2.66 -1.91 -0.59
N ARG A 420 -3.71 -2.68 -0.93
CA ARG A 420 -4.46 -3.53 0.00
C ARG A 420 -3.65 -4.65 0.66
N LEU A 421 -2.50 -5.02 0.09
CA LEU A 421 -1.56 -5.96 0.71
C LEU A 421 -0.80 -5.34 1.89
N LEU A 422 -0.70 -4.02 1.93
CA LEU A 422 0.03 -3.30 2.96
C LEU A 422 -0.86 -3.01 4.17
N SER A 423 -0.25 -3.07 5.34
CA SER A 423 -0.79 -2.45 6.56
C SER A 423 -0.54 -0.94 6.53
N LEU A 424 -1.31 -0.19 7.32
CA LEU A 424 -1.08 1.25 7.53
C LEU A 424 0.36 1.52 8.03
N GLN A 425 0.92 0.62 8.84
CA GLN A 425 2.30 0.73 9.30
C GLN A 425 3.30 0.65 8.15
N GLU A 426 3.16 -0.33 7.26
CA GLU A 426 4.02 -0.48 6.09
C GLU A 426 3.89 0.72 5.15
N MET A 427 2.68 1.23 4.93
CA MET A 427 2.45 2.44 4.14
C MET A 427 3.15 3.66 4.74
N TYR A 428 3.00 3.92 6.04
CA TYR A 428 3.58 5.10 6.67
C TYR A 428 5.10 5.04 6.85
N ARG A 429 5.69 3.84 6.87
CA ARG A 429 7.14 3.69 6.77
C ARG A 429 7.66 4.25 5.44
N VAL A 430 6.92 4.07 4.34
CA VAL A 430 7.26 4.66 3.03
C VAL A 430 7.18 6.19 3.08
N ALA A 431 6.21 6.77 3.82
CA ALA A 431 6.08 8.23 3.95
C ALA A 431 7.33 8.89 4.55
N ALA A 432 8.08 8.17 5.38
CA ALA A 432 9.24 8.69 6.07
C ALA A 432 10.39 9.12 5.12
N PHE A 433 10.40 8.67 3.87
CA PHE A 433 11.40 9.11 2.88
C PHE A 433 11.09 10.46 2.25
N TYR A 434 9.87 10.95 2.40
CA TYR A 434 9.43 12.20 1.79
C TYR A 434 9.40 13.29 2.85
N ARG A 435 9.72 14.52 2.45
CA ARG A 435 9.65 15.67 3.34
C ARG A 435 8.17 15.97 3.61
N PRO A 436 7.74 16.17 4.86
CA PRO A 436 6.38 16.60 5.15
C PRO A 436 5.99 17.85 4.35
N GLY A 437 4.77 17.88 3.83
CA GLY A 437 4.25 18.94 2.97
C GLY A 437 4.58 18.79 1.46
N THR A 438 5.35 17.79 1.04
CA THR A 438 5.49 17.48 -0.39
C THR A 438 4.31 16.66 -0.91
N GLU A 439 4.09 16.68 -2.22
CA GLU A 439 3.03 15.91 -2.87
C GLU A 439 3.17 14.40 -2.61
N GLN A 440 4.38 13.86 -2.70
CA GLN A 440 4.63 12.42 -2.46
C GLN A 440 4.36 12.03 -1.00
N TYR A 441 4.66 12.93 -0.05
CA TYR A 441 4.32 12.70 1.35
C TYR A 441 2.80 12.63 1.53
N ARG A 442 2.07 13.58 0.94
CA ARG A 442 0.61 13.65 0.96
C ARG A 442 -0.03 12.41 0.36
N GLU A 443 0.41 12.03 -0.84
CA GLU A 443 -0.12 10.93 -1.64
C GLU A 443 -0.17 9.62 -0.84
N ILE A 444 0.87 9.30 -0.07
CA ILE A 444 0.92 8.07 0.73
C ILE A 444 -0.22 7.97 1.75
N TYR A 445 -0.54 9.09 2.42
CA TYR A 445 -1.64 9.10 3.37
C TYR A 445 -3.01 9.13 2.69
N GLU A 446 -3.11 9.74 1.50
CA GLU A 446 -4.34 9.70 0.71
C GLU A 446 -4.63 8.29 0.18
N ILE A 447 -3.62 7.57 -0.30
CA ILE A 447 -3.71 6.14 -0.65
C ILE A 447 -4.17 5.33 0.56
N ALA A 448 -3.56 5.56 1.73
CA ALA A 448 -3.97 4.89 2.96
C ALA A 448 -5.45 5.17 3.30
N ALA A 449 -5.88 6.42 3.34
CA ALA A 449 -7.27 6.76 3.64
C ALA A 449 -8.27 6.31 2.56
N TYR A 450 -7.84 6.16 1.31
CA TYR A 450 -8.66 5.60 0.24
C TYR A 450 -8.88 4.09 0.43
N HIS A 451 -7.84 3.34 0.79
CA HIS A 451 -7.93 1.89 1.00
C HIS A 451 -8.44 1.48 2.38
N PHE A 452 -8.39 2.40 3.36
CA PHE A 452 -8.92 2.24 4.72
C PHE A 452 -9.91 3.37 5.06
N PRO A 453 -11.04 3.48 4.33
CA PRO A 453 -11.93 4.64 4.42
C PRO A 453 -12.61 4.82 5.77
N ASP A 454 -12.85 3.73 6.50
CA ASP A 454 -13.49 3.72 7.82
C ASP A 454 -12.48 3.78 8.98
N ASP A 455 -11.18 3.71 8.67
CA ASP A 455 -10.14 3.77 9.70
C ASP A 455 -9.95 5.23 10.15
N VAL A 456 -10.27 5.50 11.41
CA VAL A 456 -10.19 6.84 12.00
C VAL A 456 -8.76 7.39 11.94
N LEU A 457 -7.75 6.54 12.16
CA LEU A 457 -6.35 6.94 12.17
C LEU A 457 -5.87 7.32 10.76
N ALA A 458 -6.28 6.56 9.74
CA ALA A 458 -5.98 6.84 8.35
C ALA A 458 -6.54 8.19 7.91
N ASN A 459 -7.80 8.48 8.26
CA ASN A 459 -8.42 9.76 7.93
C ASN A 459 -7.78 10.94 8.69
N ILE A 460 -7.46 10.80 9.98
CA ILE A 460 -6.76 11.84 10.74
C ILE A 460 -5.37 12.12 10.14
N ASN A 461 -4.57 11.08 9.88
CA ASN A 461 -3.25 11.26 9.31
C ASN A 461 -3.28 11.83 7.88
N ALA A 462 -4.26 11.44 7.07
CA ALA A 462 -4.49 12.04 5.76
C ALA A 462 -4.84 13.52 5.87
N ALA A 463 -5.71 13.91 6.82
CA ALA A 463 -5.99 15.32 7.10
C ALA A 463 -4.72 16.09 7.45
N SER A 464 -3.87 15.56 8.34
CA SER A 464 -2.58 16.17 8.67
C SER A 464 -1.67 16.33 7.45
N ALA A 465 -1.60 15.30 6.61
CA ALA A 465 -0.80 15.29 5.38
C ALA A 465 -1.19 16.41 4.41
N VAL A 466 -2.50 16.57 4.16
CA VAL A 466 -3.03 17.61 3.26
C VAL A 466 -2.97 19.01 3.89
N ILE A 467 -3.10 19.16 5.22
CA ILE A 467 -2.91 20.44 5.91
C ILE A 467 -1.50 20.98 5.68
N MET A 468 -0.45 20.15 5.82
CA MET A 468 0.92 20.65 5.58
C MET A 468 1.19 20.93 4.11
N ALA A 469 0.48 20.27 3.20
CA ALA A 469 0.50 20.60 1.77
C ALA A 469 -0.25 21.91 1.47
N GLY A 470 -0.92 22.52 2.46
CA GLY A 470 -1.64 23.78 2.29
C GLY A 470 -3.01 23.62 1.63
N ASP A 471 -3.63 22.43 1.70
CA ASP A 471 -4.94 22.14 1.11
C ASP A 471 -6.03 22.01 2.19
N PRO A 472 -6.65 23.14 2.60
CA PRO A 472 -7.71 23.13 3.62
C PRO A 472 -9.00 22.43 3.13
N VAL A 473 -9.24 22.39 1.83
CA VAL A 473 -10.45 21.78 1.25
C VAL A 473 -10.41 20.27 1.45
N SER A 474 -9.32 19.62 1.06
CA SER A 474 -9.14 18.18 1.27
C SER A 474 -9.03 17.85 2.76
N ALA A 475 -8.37 18.70 3.57
CA ALA A 475 -8.29 18.52 5.02
C ALA A 475 -9.68 18.40 5.65
N ARG A 476 -10.59 19.31 5.29
CA ARG A 476 -11.97 19.30 5.77
C ARG A 476 -12.71 18.02 5.39
N GLN A 477 -12.51 17.51 4.18
CA GLN A 477 -13.15 16.27 3.74
C GLN A 477 -12.75 15.07 4.61
N TYR A 478 -11.46 14.93 4.92
CA TYR A 478 -10.98 13.86 5.79
C TYR A 478 -11.42 14.06 7.25
N LEU A 479 -11.31 15.27 7.80
CA LEU A 479 -11.72 15.55 9.18
C LEU A 479 -13.21 15.37 9.42
N ASN A 480 -14.07 15.70 8.44
CA ASN A 480 -15.52 15.50 8.57
C ASN A 480 -15.91 14.04 8.78
N LYS A 481 -15.14 13.08 8.26
CA LYS A 481 -15.38 11.63 8.46
C LYS A 481 -15.12 11.19 9.90
N VAL A 482 -14.37 11.99 10.67
CA VAL A 482 -13.89 11.68 12.02
C VAL A 482 -14.23 12.80 13.01
N ALA A 483 -15.27 13.58 12.71
CA ALA A 483 -15.64 14.78 13.48
C ALA A 483 -15.92 14.48 14.96
N ASP A 484 -16.41 13.28 15.25
CA ASP A 484 -16.73 12.83 16.60
C ASP A 484 -15.54 12.23 17.36
N ASP A 485 -14.38 12.01 16.70
CA ASP A 485 -13.21 11.46 17.35
C ASP A 485 -12.35 12.57 17.99
N PRO A 486 -12.14 12.55 19.33
CA PRO A 486 -11.37 13.59 20.02
C PRO A 486 -9.92 13.73 19.57
N ARG A 487 -9.34 12.68 18.96
CA ARG A 487 -7.96 12.71 18.45
C ARG A 487 -7.81 13.61 17.23
N ALA A 488 -8.90 13.97 16.55
CA ALA A 488 -8.91 14.89 15.41
C ALA A 488 -8.96 16.37 15.83
N TRP A 489 -9.29 16.68 17.08
CA TRP A 489 -9.56 18.06 17.52
C TRP A 489 -8.38 19.02 17.36
N ASN A 490 -7.16 18.54 17.53
CA ASN A 490 -5.98 19.37 17.28
C ASN A 490 -5.90 19.76 15.81
N ASP A 491 -6.12 18.83 14.88
CA ASP A 491 -6.09 19.10 13.44
C ASP A 491 -7.25 19.97 12.96
N PHE A 492 -8.43 19.89 13.59
CA PHE A 492 -9.48 20.90 13.38
C PHE A 492 -9.02 22.31 13.77
N GLY A 493 -8.22 22.44 14.83
CA GLY A 493 -7.60 23.70 15.22
C GLY A 493 -6.57 24.19 14.20
N VAL A 494 -5.71 23.28 13.69
CA VAL A 494 -4.72 23.64 12.67
C VAL A 494 -5.41 24.01 11.35
N LEU A 495 -6.48 23.31 10.97
CA LEU A 495 -7.28 23.66 9.79
C LEU A 495 -7.88 25.07 9.94
N ALA A 496 -8.52 25.38 11.07
CA ALA A 496 -9.07 26.71 11.30
C ALA A 496 -7.98 27.79 11.28
N TYR A 497 -6.79 27.48 11.83
CA TYR A 497 -5.62 28.37 11.76
C TYR A 497 -5.17 28.62 10.32
N LEU A 498 -5.06 27.55 9.51
CA LEU A 498 -4.68 27.62 8.09
C LEU A 498 -5.70 28.44 7.27
N GLU A 499 -6.98 28.38 7.64
CA GLU A 499 -8.06 29.16 7.01
C GLU A 499 -8.13 30.62 7.51
N GLY A 500 -7.29 31.01 8.49
CA GLY A 500 -7.26 32.35 9.07
C GLY A 500 -8.28 32.59 10.19
N ASP A 501 -9.07 31.61 10.59
CA ASP A 501 -10.02 31.71 11.70
C ASP A 501 -9.33 31.42 13.04
N ARG A 502 -8.63 32.44 13.55
CA ARG A 502 -7.86 32.37 14.80
C ARG A 502 -8.73 32.04 16.02
N LYS A 503 -9.96 32.58 16.10
CA LYS A 503 -10.86 32.33 17.24
C LYS A 503 -11.27 30.86 17.30
N LYS A 504 -11.69 30.31 16.16
CA LYS A 504 -12.09 28.90 16.06
C LYS A 504 -10.90 27.96 16.27
N ALA A 505 -9.71 28.32 15.79
CA ALA A 505 -8.50 27.58 16.07
C ALA A 505 -8.22 27.49 17.58
N GLU A 506 -8.33 28.61 18.31
CA GLU A 506 -8.15 28.62 19.76
C GLU A 506 -9.15 27.71 20.49
N GLU A 507 -10.44 27.77 20.12
CA GLU A 507 -11.48 26.90 20.68
C GLU A 507 -11.14 25.41 20.51
N TRP A 508 -10.72 25.02 19.31
CA TRP A 508 -10.34 23.64 19.02
C TRP A 508 -9.08 23.21 19.77
N PHE A 509 -8.04 24.05 19.82
CA PHE A 509 -6.85 23.71 20.59
C PHE A 509 -7.15 23.59 22.09
N ARG A 510 -8.05 24.41 22.64
CA ARG A 510 -8.50 24.25 24.04
C ARG A 510 -9.22 22.93 24.25
N LYS A 511 -10.09 22.49 23.31
CA LYS A 511 -10.71 21.15 23.36
C LYS A 511 -9.65 20.04 23.31
N ALA A 512 -8.65 20.19 22.45
CA ALA A 512 -7.57 19.21 22.28
C ALA A 512 -6.66 19.04 23.52
N LEU A 513 -6.71 19.95 24.50
CA LEU A 513 -5.93 19.84 25.74
C LEU A 513 -6.22 18.55 26.53
N GLY A 514 -7.43 18.00 26.41
CA GLY A 514 -7.79 16.74 27.07
C GLY A 514 -7.22 15.48 26.41
N VAL A 515 -6.71 15.60 25.18
CA VAL A 515 -6.31 14.45 24.33
C VAL A 515 -4.83 14.53 23.93
N GLU A 516 -4.37 15.68 23.44
CA GLU A 516 -2.99 15.94 23.03
C GLU A 516 -2.44 17.22 23.71
N PRO A 517 -2.33 17.24 25.06
CA PRO A 517 -2.10 18.46 25.85
C PRO A 517 -0.82 19.22 25.46
N GLU A 518 0.28 18.51 25.24
CA GLU A 518 1.57 19.13 24.92
C GLU A 518 1.54 19.85 23.57
N LYS A 519 0.92 19.25 22.56
CA LYS A 519 0.82 19.85 21.23
C LYS A 519 -0.17 21.01 21.21
N ALA A 520 -1.35 20.81 21.81
CA ALA A 520 -2.35 21.84 21.96
C ALA A 520 -1.80 23.09 22.68
N ARG A 521 -1.04 22.93 23.78
CA ARG A 521 -0.39 24.05 24.48
C ARG A 521 0.61 24.80 23.61
N LYS A 522 1.42 24.08 22.83
CA LYS A 522 2.38 24.70 21.90
C LYS A 522 1.66 25.51 20.82
N ASN A 523 0.60 24.97 20.24
CA ASN A 523 -0.21 25.65 19.24
C ASN A 523 -0.88 26.92 19.80
N LEU A 524 -1.48 26.83 21.00
CA LEU A 524 -2.03 28.00 21.70
C LEU A 524 -0.99 29.07 22.00
N LYS A 525 0.21 28.67 22.44
CA LYS A 525 1.30 29.62 22.72
C LYS A 525 1.78 30.31 21.44
N LYS A 526 1.89 29.55 20.35
CA LYS A 526 2.31 30.07 19.04
C LYS A 526 1.34 31.16 18.56
N MET A 527 0.04 30.89 18.61
CA MET A 527 -0.99 31.86 18.19
C MET A 527 -0.90 33.19 18.94
N LYS A 528 -0.60 33.17 20.24
CA LYS A 528 -0.47 34.39 21.07
C LYS A 528 0.78 35.23 20.77
N ASN A 529 1.80 34.62 20.16
CA ASN A 529 3.05 35.31 19.84
C ASN A 529 3.02 35.96 18.45
N GLU A 530 1.96 35.72 17.67
CA GLU A 530 1.76 36.25 16.32
C GLU A 530 0.69 37.36 16.28
N GLU A 531 0.07 37.66 17.43
CA GLU A 531 -0.71 38.88 17.69
C GLU A 531 0.22 40.03 18.06
#